data_AF-A0A7J9NL31-F1
#
_entry.id   AF-A0A7J9NL31-F1
#
_cell.length_a   1.000
_cell.length_b   1.000
_cell.length_c   1.000
_cell.angle_alpha   90.00
_cell.angle_beta   90.00
_cell.angle_gamma   90.00
#
_symmetry.space_group_name_H-M   'P 1'
#
loop_
_entity.id
_entity.type
_entity.pdbx_description
1 polymer ?
#
loop_
_entity_poly.entity_id
_entity_poly.type
_entity_poly.pdbx_seq_one_letter_code
_entity_poly.pdbx_strand_id
1 'polypeptide(L)'
;MDKYDHEYRYYMHLIKNCDNFKEIVKNNVEIVSKIPQILEVIVQEVSIAEKMLILYHNKHSSFEIPKSSKYALDYFNYLQENILYSIYCKKCLDMNILDLKNRYYYELNVEKAPNYRHELFGEYVHTEFNFHINLVNTLKNAVD
;
A
#
# COMPACT_ATOMS: atom_id res chain seq x y z
N MET A 1 10.14 -5.85 -8.53
CA MET A 1 10.81 -4.63 -8.01
C MET A 1 10.85 -4.69 -6.48
N ASP A 2 11.88 -4.15 -5.82
CA ASP A 2 12.03 -4.23 -4.36
C ASP A 2 11.17 -3.13 -3.68
N LYS A 3 10.18 -3.49 -2.86
CA LYS A 3 9.10 -2.60 -2.34
C LYS A 3 9.60 -1.39 -1.55
N TYR A 4 10.64 -1.55 -0.71
CA TYR A 4 11.20 -0.51 0.17
C TYR A 4 12.69 -0.71 0.44
N ASP A 5 13.34 0.28 1.07
CA ASP A 5 14.70 0.15 1.60
C ASP A 5 14.79 -0.92 2.72
N HIS A 6 16.03 -1.32 3.04
CA HIS A 6 16.29 -2.35 4.04
C HIS A 6 15.86 -1.95 5.46
N GLU A 7 15.90 -0.66 5.79
CA GLU A 7 15.62 -0.16 7.12
C GLU A 7 14.11 -0.22 7.43
N TYR A 8 13.28 0.24 6.51
CA TYR A 8 11.82 0.13 6.64
C TYR A 8 11.38 -1.33 6.73
N ARG A 9 11.96 -2.23 5.92
CA ARG A 9 11.64 -3.67 5.99
C ARG A 9 11.96 -4.27 7.34
N TYR A 10 13.09 -3.89 7.92
CA TYR A 10 13.50 -4.35 9.23
C TYR A 10 12.47 -3.94 10.29
N TYR A 11 12.06 -2.68 10.33
CA TYR A 11 11.04 -2.23 11.27
C TYR A 11 9.68 -2.89 11.03
N MET A 12 9.26 -3.04 9.77
CA MET A 12 8.04 -3.76 9.45
C MET A 12 8.10 -5.22 9.86
N HIS A 13 9.25 -5.87 9.74
CA HIS A 13 9.43 -7.23 10.22
C HIS A 13 9.30 -7.30 11.74
N LEU A 14 9.91 -6.36 12.48
CA LEU A 14 9.80 -6.28 13.94
C LEU A 14 8.35 -6.05 14.40
N ILE A 15 7.64 -5.11 13.78
CA ILE A 15 6.23 -4.80 14.13
C ILE A 15 5.32 -6.01 13.88
N LYS A 16 5.57 -6.78 12.80
CA LYS A 16 4.73 -7.91 12.41
C LYS A 16 4.99 -9.18 13.20
N ASN A 17 6.24 -9.46 13.53
CA ASN A 17 6.65 -10.80 13.99
C ASN A 17 7.11 -10.82 15.45
N CYS A 18 7.11 -9.68 16.14
CA CYS A 18 7.43 -9.65 17.55
C CYS A 18 6.16 -9.59 18.40
N ASP A 19 5.82 -10.71 19.02
CA ASP A 19 4.73 -10.83 20.01
C ASP A 19 4.92 -9.85 21.20
N ASN A 20 6.14 -9.34 21.37
CA ASN A 20 6.53 -8.45 22.45
C ASN A 20 7.06 -7.10 21.96
N PHE A 21 6.55 -6.62 20.82
CA PHE A 21 6.94 -5.32 20.24
C PHE A 21 6.84 -4.17 21.26
N LYS A 22 5.87 -4.23 22.17
CA LYS A 22 5.71 -3.26 23.27
C LYS A 22 6.94 -3.19 24.19
N GLU A 23 7.52 -4.33 24.58
CA GLU A 23 8.74 -4.32 25.40
C GLU A 23 9.97 -3.87 24.60
N ILE A 24 10.03 -4.20 23.31
CA ILE A 24 11.09 -3.71 22.41
C ILE A 24 11.07 -2.18 22.36
N VAL A 25 9.90 -1.58 22.16
CA VAL A 25 9.74 -0.11 22.11
C VAL A 25 10.11 0.54 23.45
N LYS A 26 9.69 -0.06 24.59
CA LYS A 26 10.06 0.44 25.93
C LYS A 26 11.57 0.46 26.17
N ASN A 27 12.28 -0.53 25.64
CA ASN A 27 13.72 -0.69 25.89
C ASN A 27 14.61 -0.04 24.81
N ASN A 28 14.04 0.46 23.71
CA ASN A 28 14.80 1.00 22.58
C ASN A 28 14.24 2.34 22.09
N VAL A 29 14.82 3.43 22.58
CA VAL A 29 14.46 4.82 22.21
C VAL A 29 14.61 5.08 20.71
N GLU A 30 15.57 4.40 20.05
CA GLU A 30 15.77 4.54 18.60
C GLU A 30 14.54 4.07 17.81
N ILE A 31 13.90 2.97 18.22
CA ILE A 31 12.70 2.45 17.55
C ILE A 31 11.53 3.42 17.72
N VAL A 32 11.36 3.99 18.91
CA VAL A 32 10.34 5.03 19.17
C VAL A 32 10.52 6.21 18.22
N SER A 33 11.78 6.65 18.01
CA SER A 33 12.09 7.80 17.16
C SER A 33 11.74 7.58 15.68
N LYS A 34 11.60 6.32 15.25
CA LYS A 34 11.29 5.92 13.88
C LYS A 34 9.79 5.74 13.63
N ILE A 35 8.97 5.64 14.68
CA ILE A 35 7.50 5.49 14.56
C ILE A 35 6.87 6.56 13.65
N PRO A 36 7.20 7.86 13.77
CA PRO A 36 6.62 8.88 12.88
C PRO A 36 6.90 8.62 11.40
N GLN A 37 8.13 8.19 11.07
CA GLN A 37 8.51 7.86 9.69
C GLN A 37 7.74 6.63 9.19
N ILE A 38 7.59 5.61 10.02
CA ILE A 38 6.81 4.40 9.69
C ILE A 38 5.34 4.75 9.43
N LEU A 39 4.76 5.62 10.27
CA LEU A 39 3.39 6.09 10.09
C LEU A 39 3.23 6.91 8.79
N GLU A 40 4.21 7.73 8.42
CA GLU A 40 4.21 8.45 7.15
C GLU A 40 4.16 7.49 5.95
N VAL A 41 4.92 6.39 6.00
CA VAL A 41 4.86 5.35 4.97
C VAL A 41 3.48 4.68 4.95
N ILE A 42 2.96 4.28 6.11
CA ILE A 42 1.63 3.64 6.22
C ILE A 42 0.53 4.55 5.66
N VAL A 43 0.55 5.85 5.96
CA VAL A 43 -0.42 6.82 5.43
C VAL A 43 -0.38 6.86 3.89
N GLN A 44 0.82 6.84 3.30
CA GLN A 44 0.98 6.81 1.86
C GLN A 44 0.47 5.49 1.25
N GLU A 45 0.75 4.34 1.88
CA GLU A 45 0.23 3.04 1.41
C GLU A 45 -1.31 2.97 1.49
N VAL A 46 -1.90 3.40 2.62
CA VAL A 46 -3.35 3.46 2.80
C VAL A 46 -4.00 4.35 1.75
N SER A 47 -3.40 5.50 1.43
CA SER A 47 -3.94 6.39 0.38
C SER A 47 -4.04 5.70 -0.98
N ILE A 48 -3.08 4.84 -1.34
CA ILE A 48 -3.14 4.04 -2.56
C ILE A 48 -4.17 2.93 -2.46
N ALA A 49 -4.26 2.24 -1.32
CA ALA A 49 -5.28 1.21 -1.08
C ALA A 49 -6.71 1.79 -1.23
N GLU A 50 -6.95 3.03 -0.80
CA GLU A 50 -8.20 3.75 -1.04
C GLU A 50 -8.48 3.98 -2.52
N LYS A 51 -7.45 4.32 -3.33
CA LYS A 51 -7.62 4.42 -4.78
C LYS A 51 -7.96 3.07 -5.41
N MET A 52 -7.40 1.99 -4.89
CA MET A 52 -7.73 0.63 -5.32
C MET A 52 -9.17 0.25 -4.97
N LEU A 53 -9.67 0.66 -3.80
CA LEU A 53 -11.07 0.48 -3.42
C LEU A 53 -12.02 1.23 -4.37
N ILE A 54 -11.66 2.43 -4.83
CA ILE A 54 -12.44 3.16 -5.83
C ILE A 54 -12.47 2.38 -7.16
N LEU A 55 -11.34 1.80 -7.58
CA LEU A 55 -11.31 0.93 -8.77
C LEU A 55 -12.21 -0.30 -8.59
N TYR A 56 -12.24 -0.89 -7.38
CA TYR A 56 -13.15 -1.98 -7.06
C TYR A 56 -14.62 -1.55 -7.16
N HIS A 57 -14.99 -0.35 -6.73
CA HIS A 57 -16.40 0.07 -6.83
C HIS A 57 -16.83 0.45 -8.25
N ASN A 58 -15.95 1.12 -9.00
CA ASN A 58 -16.36 1.76 -10.26
C ASN A 58 -15.87 1.01 -11.51
N LYS A 59 -14.99 0.01 -11.38
CA LYS A 59 -14.30 -0.71 -12.48
C LYS A 59 -13.48 0.17 -13.44
N HIS A 60 -13.62 1.48 -13.34
CA HIS A 60 -12.82 2.49 -14.00
C HIS A 60 -12.57 3.60 -12.98
N SER A 61 -11.30 3.93 -12.76
CA SER A 61 -10.92 5.01 -11.87
C SER A 61 -9.69 5.75 -12.39
N SER A 62 -9.55 7.00 -11.96
CA SER A 62 -8.33 7.77 -12.17
C SER A 62 -7.90 8.48 -10.89
N PHE A 63 -6.60 8.69 -10.75
CA PHE A 63 -6.01 9.38 -9.61
C PHE A 63 -4.60 9.87 -9.93
N GLU A 64 -4.07 10.71 -9.05
CA GLU A 64 -2.72 11.26 -9.16
C GLU A 64 -1.86 10.86 -7.97
N ILE A 65 -0.56 10.64 -8.22
CA ILE A 65 0.45 10.46 -7.18
C ILE A 65 1.50 11.57 -7.32
N PRO A 66 1.70 12.43 -6.30
CA PRO A 66 2.78 13.41 -6.32
C PRO A 66 4.14 12.73 -6.43
N LYS A 67 5.06 13.28 -7.24
CA LYS A 67 6.43 12.75 -7.37
C LYS A 67 7.23 12.79 -6.06
N SER A 68 6.86 13.69 -5.16
CA SER A 68 7.43 13.77 -3.81
C SER A 68 6.98 12.63 -2.89
N SER A 69 5.87 11.94 -3.21
CA SER A 69 5.32 10.84 -2.41
C SER A 69 5.93 9.52 -2.83
N LYS A 70 7.23 9.36 -2.55
CA LYS A 70 8.03 8.20 -2.97
C LYS A 70 7.38 6.87 -2.56
N TYR A 71 6.91 6.75 -1.31
CA TYR A 71 6.36 5.49 -0.80
C TYR A 71 5.01 5.13 -1.41
N ALA A 72 4.17 6.13 -1.70
CA ALA A 72 2.93 5.91 -2.46
C ALA A 72 3.23 5.38 -3.87
N LEU A 73 4.23 5.97 -4.54
CA LEU A 73 4.64 5.54 -5.88
C LEU A 73 5.22 4.11 -5.88
N ASP A 74 6.16 3.83 -4.97
CA ASP A 74 6.78 2.51 -4.83
C ASP A 74 5.73 1.44 -4.51
N TYR A 75 4.78 1.76 -3.63
CA TYR A 75 3.69 0.84 -3.30
C TYR A 75 2.76 0.60 -4.48
N PHE A 76 2.34 1.65 -5.21
CA PHE A 76 1.49 1.48 -6.38
C PHE A 76 2.19 0.65 -7.47
N ASN A 77 3.48 0.88 -7.72
CA ASN A 77 4.27 0.07 -8.66
C ASN A 77 4.31 -1.40 -8.24
N TYR A 78 4.50 -1.67 -6.94
CA TYR A 78 4.42 -3.03 -6.40
C TYR A 78 3.04 -3.66 -6.65
N LEU A 79 1.95 -2.95 -6.38
CA LEU A 79 0.58 -3.43 -6.64
C LEU A 79 0.36 -3.70 -8.12
N GLN A 80 0.82 -2.81 -8.98
CA GLN A 80 0.73 -2.94 -10.43
C GLN A 80 1.41 -4.22 -10.92
N GLU A 81 2.69 -4.39 -10.58
CA GLU A 81 3.51 -5.52 -11.04
C GLU A 81 3.02 -6.87 -10.50
N ASN A 82 2.69 -6.92 -9.21
CA ASN A 82 2.52 -8.21 -8.51
C ASN A 82 1.06 -8.61 -8.33
N ILE A 83 0.14 -7.64 -8.33
CA ILE A 83 -1.25 -7.88 -7.96
C ILE A 83 -2.20 -7.55 -9.10
N LEU A 84 -2.23 -6.32 -9.59
CA LEU A 84 -3.16 -5.89 -10.65
C LEU A 84 -2.94 -6.72 -11.93
N TYR A 85 -1.69 -6.87 -12.38
CA TYR A 85 -1.41 -7.72 -13.53
C TYR A 85 -1.60 -9.21 -13.24
N SER A 86 -1.43 -9.66 -12.00
CA SER A 86 -1.68 -11.06 -11.63
C SER A 86 -3.18 -11.38 -11.66
N ILE A 87 -3.99 -10.57 -10.98
CA ILE A 87 -5.43 -10.76 -10.84
C ILE A 87 -6.15 -10.47 -12.15
N TYR A 88 -5.92 -9.32 -12.78
CA TYR A 88 -6.67 -8.94 -13.99
C TYR A 88 -6.03 -9.44 -15.28
N CYS A 89 -4.74 -9.81 -15.28
CA CYS A 89 -3.95 -9.95 -16.50
C CYS A 89 -3.87 -8.64 -17.31
N LYS A 90 -2.72 -8.42 -17.97
CA LYS A 90 -2.49 -7.21 -18.78
C LYS A 90 -3.54 -6.95 -19.87
N LYS A 91 -4.24 -7.99 -20.35
CA LYS A 91 -5.28 -7.86 -21.39
C LYS A 91 -6.63 -7.36 -20.87
N CYS A 92 -6.90 -7.46 -19.56
CA CYS A 92 -8.16 -6.99 -18.98
C CYS A 92 -7.97 -5.71 -18.16
N LEU A 93 -6.75 -5.22 -18.04
CA LEU A 93 -6.41 -3.97 -17.37
C LEU A 93 -5.81 -3.02 -18.40
N ASP A 94 -6.64 -2.08 -18.85
CA ASP A 94 -6.18 -0.93 -19.62
C ASP A 94 -5.65 0.11 -18.62
N MET A 95 -4.39 0.53 -18.79
CA MET A 95 -3.73 1.49 -17.88
C MET A 95 -3.05 2.58 -18.68
N ASN A 96 -3.45 3.83 -18.46
CA ASN A 96 -2.78 5.01 -19.00
C ASN A 96 -1.98 5.71 -17.89
N ILE A 97 -0.75 6.10 -18.22
CA ILE A 97 0.15 6.81 -17.31
C ILE A 97 0.62 8.09 -18.02
N LEU A 98 0.37 9.23 -17.40
CA LEU A 98 0.86 10.53 -17.87
C LEU A 98 1.85 11.10 -16.86
N ASP A 99 3.06 11.39 -17.34
CA ASP A 99 4.09 12.07 -16.57
C ASP A 99 3.87 13.60 -16.64
N LEU A 100 3.44 14.18 -15.52
CA LEU A 100 3.27 15.62 -15.35
C LEU A 100 4.43 16.19 -14.51
N LYS A 101 4.65 17.50 -14.57
CA LYS A 101 5.80 18.17 -13.93
C LYS A 101 6.08 17.72 -12.49
N ASN A 102 5.05 17.66 -11.64
CA ASN A 102 5.19 17.37 -10.20
C ASN A 102 4.42 16.10 -9.75
N ARG A 103 3.78 15.37 -10.65
CA ARG A 103 2.90 14.24 -10.32
C ARG A 103 2.80 13.26 -11.48
N TYR A 104 2.40 12.03 -11.19
CA TYR A 104 1.97 11.04 -12.17
C TYR A 104 0.44 10.97 -12.15
N TYR A 105 -0.19 10.98 -13.31
CA TYR A 105 -1.61 10.71 -13.46
C TYR A 105 -1.81 9.28 -13.97
N TYR A 106 -2.67 8.54 -13.28
CA TYR A 106 -3.01 7.16 -13.60
C TYR A 106 -4.50 7.05 -13.90
N GLU A 107 -4.81 6.31 -14.95
CA GLU A 107 -6.16 5.89 -15.29
C GLU A 107 -6.17 4.37 -15.46
N LEU A 108 -7.06 3.70 -14.73
CA LEU A 108 -7.18 2.25 -14.67
C LEU A 108 -8.59 1.85 -15.10
N ASN A 109 -8.71 0.98 -16.09
CA ASN A 109 -9.98 0.43 -16.55
C ASN A 109 -9.93 -1.11 -16.59
N VAL A 110 -10.85 -1.73 -15.86
CA VAL A 110 -11.07 -3.18 -15.77
C VAL A 110 -12.49 -3.58 -16.14
N GLU A 111 -13.26 -2.76 -16.86
CA GLU A 111 -14.65 -3.05 -17.23
C GLU A 111 -14.80 -4.36 -18.02
N LYS A 112 -13.79 -4.69 -18.83
CA LYS A 112 -13.74 -5.92 -19.63
C LYS A 112 -13.29 -7.14 -18.80
N ALA A 113 -12.89 -6.97 -17.55
CA ALA A 113 -12.45 -8.07 -16.72
C ALA A 113 -13.65 -8.93 -16.28
N PRO A 114 -13.53 -10.27 -16.31
CA PRO A 114 -14.50 -11.17 -15.71
C PRO A 114 -14.77 -10.84 -14.24
N ASN A 115 -16.04 -10.91 -13.81
CA ASN A 115 -16.45 -10.56 -12.45
C ASN A 115 -15.68 -11.32 -11.36
N TYR A 116 -15.37 -12.62 -11.55
CA TYR A 116 -14.60 -13.39 -10.56
C TYR A 116 -13.21 -12.79 -10.27
N ARG A 117 -12.57 -12.15 -11.26
CA ARG A 117 -11.27 -11.47 -11.05
C ARG A 117 -11.45 -10.20 -10.24
N HIS A 118 -12.56 -9.52 -10.47
CA HIS A 118 -12.91 -8.31 -9.74
C HIS A 118 -13.27 -8.60 -8.29
N GLU A 119 -13.93 -9.72 -8.02
CA GLU A 119 -14.17 -10.24 -6.67
C GLU A 119 -12.84 -10.60 -5.97
N LEU A 120 -11.94 -11.33 -6.64
CA LEU A 120 -10.59 -11.61 -6.13
C LEU A 120 -9.80 -10.33 -5.81
N PHE A 121 -9.95 -9.28 -6.62
CA PHE A 121 -9.37 -7.98 -6.33
C PHE A 121 -9.98 -7.32 -5.09
N GLY A 122 -11.28 -7.47 -4.87
CA GLY A 122 -11.94 -7.01 -3.65
C GLY A 122 -11.39 -7.67 -2.39
N GLU A 123 -11.19 -9.00 -2.42
CA GLU A 123 -10.55 -9.76 -1.33
C GLU A 123 -9.13 -9.26 -1.05
N TYR A 124 -8.37 -8.96 -2.11
CA TYR A 124 -7.04 -8.40 -1.99
C TYR A 124 -7.05 -7.02 -1.30
N VAL A 125 -7.88 -6.10 -1.78
CA VAL A 125 -7.99 -4.75 -1.20
C VAL A 125 -8.38 -4.83 0.27
N HIS A 126 -9.34 -5.69 0.63
CA HIS A 126 -9.73 -5.91 2.02
C HIS A 126 -8.56 -6.40 2.88
N THR A 127 -7.77 -7.33 2.35
CA THR A 127 -6.58 -7.86 3.04
C THR A 127 -5.54 -6.77 3.31
N GLU A 128 -5.25 -5.90 2.34
CA GLU A 128 -4.31 -4.78 2.53
C GLU A 128 -4.81 -3.78 3.59
N PHE A 129 -6.11 -3.44 3.59
CA PHE A 129 -6.67 -2.58 4.63
C PHE A 129 -6.55 -3.19 6.03
N ASN A 130 -6.92 -4.47 6.19
CA ASN A 130 -6.78 -5.16 7.47
C ASN A 130 -5.32 -5.20 7.93
N PHE A 131 -4.40 -5.42 7.00
CA PHE A 131 -2.97 -5.38 7.26
C PHE A 131 -2.53 -4.02 7.81
N HIS A 132 -2.92 -2.91 7.18
CA HIS A 132 -2.58 -1.57 7.67
C HIS A 132 -3.24 -1.24 9.02
N ILE A 133 -4.50 -1.62 9.22
CA ILE A 133 -5.20 -1.43 10.50
C ILE A 133 -4.46 -2.17 11.63
N ASN A 134 -4.05 -3.41 11.39
CA ASN A 134 -3.30 -4.20 12.37
C ASN A 134 -1.97 -3.54 12.73
N LEU A 135 -1.23 -3.04 11.74
CA LEU A 135 0.02 -2.32 12.00
C LEU A 135 -0.19 -1.09 12.87
N VAL A 136 -1.19 -0.26 12.55
CA VAL A 136 -1.50 0.95 13.33
C VAL A 136 -1.90 0.59 14.75
N ASN A 137 -2.70 -0.46 14.94
CA ASN A 137 -3.09 -0.95 16.27
C ASN A 137 -1.87 -1.43 17.08
N THR A 138 -0.96 -2.18 16.46
CA THR A 138 0.28 -2.62 17.12
C THR A 138 1.14 -1.43 17.55
N LEU A 139 1.31 -0.43 16.66
CA LEU A 139 2.07 0.78 16.97
C LEU A 139 1.42 1.57 18.11
N LYS A 140 0.10 1.76 18.08
CA LYS A 140 -0.66 2.45 19.13
C LYS A 140 -0.48 1.78 20.49
N ASN A 141 -0.69 0.46 20.56
CA ASN A 141 -0.57 -0.28 21.83
C ASN A 141 0.86 -0.30 22.41
N ALA A 142 1.87 -0.05 21.57
CA ALA A 142 3.27 -0.01 21.98
C ALA A 142 3.69 1.34 22.57
N VAL A 143 2.98 2.42 22.25
CA VAL A 143 3.22 3.78 22.80
C VAL A 143 2.27 4.15 23.95
N ASP A 144 1.21 3.37 24.16
CA ASP A 144 0.32 3.41 25.34
C ASP A 144 0.96 2.76 26.58
#